data_AF-A0AB36XRI2-F1
#
_entry.id   AF-A0AB36XRI2-F1
#
_cell.length_a   1.000
_cell.length_b   1.000
_cell.length_c   1.000
_cell.angle_alpha   90.00
_cell.angle_beta   90.00
_cell.angle_gamma   90.00
#
_symmetry.space_group_name_H-M   'P 1'
#
loop_
_entity.id
_entity.type
_entity.pdbx_description
1 polymer ?
#
loop_
_entity_poly.entity_id
_entity_poly.type
_entity_poly.pdbx_seq_one_letter_code
_entity_poly.pdbx_strand_id
1 'polypeptide(L)'
;MKIRPSLRIYVLLAILVTGVTTILVLSALSINYFISGMDVAMRGSMVAQAQQDVVKPGKPVTNQEFTVATQWGDLPQGIQTYIEQSNVELNVISKKVLGKSIFAPPKEGYFVMKVMKGDEVRYVSAVFDQTQDHFLEDKALPHFVTIFLTALAAIVLFFAILVLILRKVASPVEQLKNWAKSLDKDNFNEPTPDFHFSELNTLASIIRDSLSSVQNSLEREQKFLGYASHELRTPIAVTRTNSELLEKLIQKGKSPEKQLEVVDRIKRAGFTMTDLTETLLWLTRQQDKDLPLDNIHLGDMLQQINLDLTYLLNGKPVTVSLESDESQYQLPAGLTRIVLTNLIRNAYQHTGNGTVDIVQKGSRVVIVNCNTDGSIEDNELGFGLGLELTERLLAQYDWQYHNQEQAGGRKVQVDFT
;
A
#
# COMPACT_ATOMS: atom_id res chain seq x y z
N MET A 1 -23.64 8.55 0.68
CA MET A 1 -22.47 7.64 0.70
C MET A 1 -22.36 6.98 -0.67
N LYS A 2 -21.41 7.41 -1.52
CA LYS A 2 -21.23 6.83 -2.87
C LYS A 2 -20.57 5.45 -2.70
N ILE A 3 -21.31 4.37 -2.96
CA ILE A 3 -20.77 3.02 -2.95
C ILE A 3 -19.80 2.92 -4.14
N ARG A 4 -18.51 2.77 -3.86
CA ARG A 4 -17.49 2.65 -4.91
C ARG A 4 -17.28 1.19 -5.28
N PRO A 5 -17.14 0.89 -6.58
CA PRO A 5 -16.89 -0.48 -7.01
C PRO A 5 -15.49 -0.94 -6.56
N SER A 6 -15.42 -2.16 -6.05
CA SER A 6 -14.13 -2.85 -5.81
C SER A 6 -13.53 -3.28 -7.15
N LEU A 7 -12.25 -2.99 -7.35
CA LEU A 7 -11.51 -3.46 -8.53
C LEU A 7 -11.54 -4.99 -8.63
N ARG A 8 -11.40 -5.69 -7.51
CA ARG A 8 -11.41 -7.16 -7.45
C ARG A 8 -12.75 -7.72 -7.90
N ILE A 9 -13.85 -7.16 -7.37
CA ILE A 9 -15.21 -7.59 -7.73
C ILE A 9 -15.47 -7.31 -9.21
N TYR A 10 -15.03 -6.16 -9.72
CA TYR A 10 -15.16 -5.82 -11.14
C TYR A 10 -14.44 -6.83 -12.04
N VAL A 11 -13.19 -7.18 -11.72
CA VAL A 11 -12.40 -8.17 -12.48
C VAL A 11 -13.04 -9.56 -12.40
N LEU A 12 -13.48 -10.00 -11.22
CA LEU A 12 -14.15 -11.30 -11.05
C LEU A 12 -15.44 -11.38 -11.84
N LEU A 13 -16.29 -10.35 -11.77
CA LEU A 13 -17.54 -10.29 -12.49
C LEU A 13 -17.30 -10.26 -14.00
N ALA A 14 -16.28 -9.52 -14.44
CA ALA A 14 -15.88 -9.48 -15.84
C ALA A 14 -15.41 -10.87 -16.35
N ILE A 15 -14.56 -11.58 -15.61
CA ILE A 15 -14.12 -12.94 -15.95
C ILE A 15 -15.33 -13.89 -16.00
N LEU A 16 -16.21 -13.82 -15.00
CA LEU A 16 -17.40 -14.67 -14.93
C LEU A 16 -18.35 -14.44 -16.10
N VAL A 17 -18.69 -13.19 -16.40
CA VAL A 17 -19.55 -12.83 -17.54
C VAL A 17 -18.93 -13.30 -18.86
N THR A 18 -17.62 -13.08 -19.03
CA THR A 18 -16.93 -13.48 -20.25
C THR A 18 -16.91 -15.01 -20.37
N GLY A 19 -16.59 -15.73 -19.29
CA GLY A 19 -16.57 -17.20 -19.27
C GLY A 19 -17.95 -17.83 -19.52
N VAL A 20 -18.99 -17.33 -18.84
CA VAL A 20 -20.37 -17.79 -19.06
C VAL A 20 -20.82 -17.53 -20.49
N THR A 21 -20.51 -16.34 -21.04
CA THR A 21 -20.86 -16.01 -22.43
C THR A 21 -20.15 -16.95 -23.40
N THR A 22 -18.86 -17.21 -23.21
CA THR A 22 -18.10 -18.15 -24.04
C THR A 22 -18.68 -19.56 -23.99
N ILE A 23 -19.03 -20.06 -22.79
CA ILE A 23 -19.62 -21.40 -22.61
C ILE A 23 -20.98 -21.48 -23.32
N LEU A 24 -21.84 -20.47 -23.15
CA LEU A 24 -23.16 -20.44 -23.78
C LEU A 24 -23.04 -20.42 -25.31
N VAL A 25 -22.13 -19.61 -25.85
CA VAL A 25 -21.91 -19.53 -27.31
C VAL A 25 -21.36 -20.86 -27.84
N LEU A 26 -20.36 -21.45 -27.20
CA LEU A 26 -19.80 -22.74 -27.61
C LEU A 26 -20.82 -23.89 -27.51
N SER A 27 -21.63 -23.90 -26.45
CA SER A 27 -22.70 -24.89 -26.25
C SER A 27 -23.78 -24.76 -27.33
N ALA A 28 -24.24 -23.54 -27.60
CA ALA A 28 -25.22 -23.30 -28.66
C ALA A 28 -24.70 -23.71 -30.05
N LEU A 29 -23.43 -23.40 -30.33
CA LEU A 29 -22.76 -23.84 -31.56
C LEU A 29 -22.70 -25.38 -31.65
N SER A 30 -22.28 -26.06 -30.58
CA SER A 30 -22.20 -27.52 -30.52
C SER A 30 -23.53 -28.21 -30.80
N ILE A 31 -24.63 -27.75 -30.18
CA ILE A 31 -25.98 -28.30 -30.41
C ILE A 31 -26.41 -28.12 -31.87
N ASN A 32 -26.19 -26.93 -32.42
CA ASN A 32 -26.54 -26.64 -33.82
C ASN A 32 -25.73 -27.51 -34.80
N TYR A 33 -24.47 -27.78 -34.49
CA TYR A 33 -23.61 -28.67 -35.28
C TYR A 33 -24.04 -30.13 -35.21
N PHE A 34 -24.38 -30.63 -34.02
CA PHE A 34 -24.84 -32.01 -33.85
C PHE A 34 -26.09 -32.29 -34.70
N ILE A 35 -27.08 -31.39 -34.67
CA ILE A 35 -28.33 -31.57 -35.41
C ILE A 35 -28.12 -31.44 -36.92
N SER A 36 -27.36 -30.43 -37.37
CA SER A 36 -27.14 -30.19 -38.80
C SER A 36 -26.25 -31.25 -39.45
N GLY A 37 -25.23 -31.76 -38.73
CA GLY A 37 -24.39 -32.86 -39.21
C GLY A 37 -25.18 -34.14 -39.41
N MET A 38 -26.10 -34.43 -38.49
CA MET A 38 -26.98 -35.60 -38.55
C MET A 38 -27.92 -35.57 -39.76
N ASP A 39 -28.52 -34.41 -40.09
CA ASP A 39 -29.42 -34.28 -41.24
C ASP A 39 -28.74 -34.68 -42.56
N VAL A 40 -27.48 -34.26 -42.75
CA VAL A 40 -26.75 -34.52 -43.99
C VAL A 40 -26.34 -35.99 -44.09
N ALA A 41 -25.82 -36.57 -43.00
CA ALA A 41 -25.47 -37.99 -42.94
C ALA A 41 -26.72 -38.88 -43.16
N MET A 42 -27.82 -38.58 -42.47
CA MET A 42 -29.08 -39.31 -42.62
C MET A 42 -29.61 -39.24 -44.05
N ARG A 43 -29.51 -38.09 -44.72
CA ARG A 43 -29.98 -37.93 -46.10
C ARG A 43 -29.26 -38.89 -47.06
N GLY A 44 -27.94 -38.96 -46.98
CA GLY A 44 -27.14 -39.87 -47.81
C GLY A 44 -27.52 -41.33 -47.58
N SER A 45 -27.60 -41.74 -46.32
CA SER A 45 -27.95 -43.12 -45.94
C SER A 45 -29.39 -43.49 -46.32
N MET A 46 -30.35 -42.58 -46.13
CA MET A 46 -31.76 -42.82 -46.51
C MET A 46 -31.92 -43.01 -48.01
N VAL A 47 -31.23 -42.19 -48.82
CA VAL A 47 -31.26 -42.33 -50.29
C VAL A 47 -30.60 -43.65 -50.71
N ALA A 48 -29.44 -43.99 -50.14
CA ALA A 48 -28.77 -45.27 -50.43
C ALA A 48 -29.65 -46.47 -50.08
N GLN A 49 -30.34 -46.42 -48.93
CA GLN A 49 -31.23 -47.46 -48.47
C GLN A 49 -32.51 -47.56 -49.32
N ALA A 50 -33.04 -46.44 -49.82
CA ALA A 50 -34.16 -46.43 -50.77
C ALA A 50 -33.83 -47.15 -52.08
N GLN A 51 -32.57 -47.12 -52.51
CA GLN A 51 -32.08 -47.70 -53.76
C GLN A 51 -31.77 -49.20 -53.66
N GLN A 52 -31.82 -49.82 -52.48
CA GLN A 52 -31.68 -51.28 -52.34
C GLN A 52 -32.88 -52.04 -52.95
N ASP A 53 -32.67 -53.31 -53.33
CA ASP A 53 -33.65 -54.11 -54.06
C ASP A 53 -34.61 -54.93 -53.18
N VAL A 54 -35.84 -55.08 -53.70
CA VAL A 54 -37.00 -55.84 -53.20
C VAL A 54 -37.70 -55.26 -51.96
N VAL A 55 -38.39 -54.12 -52.13
CA VAL A 55 -39.47 -53.69 -51.22
C VAL A 55 -40.79 -53.92 -51.95
N LYS A 56 -41.76 -54.58 -51.31
CA LYS A 56 -43.09 -54.86 -51.89
C LYS A 56 -44.19 -54.16 -51.07
N PRO A 57 -45.34 -53.82 -51.66
CA PRO A 57 -46.48 -53.28 -50.91
C PRO A 57 -46.88 -54.19 -49.73
N GLY A 58 -47.03 -53.63 -48.53
CA GLY A 58 -47.38 -54.35 -47.31
C GLY A 58 -46.26 -55.18 -46.68
N LYS A 59 -45.02 -55.09 -47.19
CA LYS A 59 -43.82 -55.74 -46.63
C LYS A 59 -42.67 -54.74 -46.55
N PRO A 60 -42.64 -53.88 -45.51
CA PRO A 60 -41.52 -52.96 -45.30
C PRO A 60 -40.23 -53.74 -45.02
N VAL A 61 -39.11 -53.21 -45.49
CA VAL A 61 -37.78 -53.74 -45.19
C VAL A 61 -37.15 -52.87 -44.11
N THR A 62 -36.92 -53.45 -42.94
CA THR A 62 -36.26 -52.77 -41.82
C THR A 62 -34.85 -53.32 -41.66
N ASN A 63 -33.85 -52.49 -41.94
CA ASN A 63 -32.44 -52.77 -41.68
C ASN A 63 -32.02 -51.97 -40.46
N GLN A 64 -31.84 -52.61 -39.29
CA GLN A 64 -31.38 -52.08 -37.99
C GLN A 64 -31.89 -50.67 -37.60
N GLU A 65 -31.50 -49.62 -38.32
CA GLU A 65 -31.79 -48.20 -38.07
C GLU A 65 -32.79 -47.56 -39.06
N PHE A 66 -33.01 -48.16 -40.24
CA PHE A 66 -33.86 -47.63 -41.30
C PHE A 66 -34.99 -48.58 -41.68
N THR A 67 -36.19 -48.04 -41.90
CA THR A 67 -37.34 -48.77 -42.46
C THR A 67 -37.70 -48.18 -43.82
N VAL A 68 -37.73 -49.02 -44.86
CA VAL A 68 -38.15 -48.66 -46.21
C VAL A 68 -39.51 -49.28 -46.50
N ALA A 69 -40.47 -48.44 -46.89
CA ALA A 69 -41.83 -48.81 -47.20
C ALA A 69 -42.29 -48.19 -48.52
N THR A 70 -43.24 -48.82 -49.21
CA THR A 70 -43.89 -48.27 -50.41
C THR A 70 -45.21 -47.56 -50.07
N GLN A 71 -45.80 -47.87 -48.92
CA GLN A 71 -46.99 -47.22 -48.39
C GLN A 71 -46.69 -46.52 -47.06
N TRP A 72 -47.35 -45.40 -46.82
CA TRP A 72 -47.17 -44.63 -45.58
C TRP A 72 -47.56 -45.44 -44.33
N GLY A 73 -48.61 -46.25 -44.42
CA GLY A 73 -49.11 -47.07 -43.31
C GLY A 73 -48.17 -48.19 -42.86
N ASP A 74 -47.14 -48.50 -43.65
CA ASP A 74 -46.14 -49.54 -43.34
C ASP A 74 -44.93 -48.98 -42.56
N LEU A 75 -44.88 -47.67 -42.29
CA LEU A 75 -43.81 -47.04 -41.50
C LEU A 75 -44.00 -47.26 -39.98
N PRO A 76 -42.96 -47.11 -39.15
CA PRO A 76 -43.10 -47.19 -37.69
C PRO A 76 -44.15 -46.22 -37.13
N GLN A 77 -44.91 -46.66 -36.13
CA GLN A 77 -46.05 -45.90 -35.57
C GLN A 77 -45.67 -44.49 -35.11
N GLY A 78 -44.47 -44.29 -34.57
CA GLY A 78 -43.99 -42.97 -34.16
C GLY A 78 -43.87 -41.97 -35.33
N ILE A 79 -43.48 -42.43 -36.52
CA ILE A 79 -43.42 -41.58 -37.72
C ILE A 79 -44.82 -41.17 -38.15
N GLN A 80 -45.76 -42.12 -38.18
CA GLN A 80 -47.15 -41.87 -38.55
C GLN A 80 -47.88 -40.94 -37.56
N THR A 81 -47.47 -40.96 -36.29
CA THR A 81 -48.07 -40.15 -35.23
C THR A 81 -47.56 -38.71 -35.24
N TYR A 82 -46.26 -38.52 -35.49
CA TYR A 82 -45.60 -37.23 -35.31
C TYR A 82 -45.34 -36.46 -36.60
N ILE A 83 -45.47 -37.10 -37.76
CA ILE A 83 -45.26 -36.50 -39.07
C ILE A 83 -46.50 -36.76 -39.92
N GLU A 84 -47.06 -35.72 -40.52
CA GLU A 84 -48.18 -35.87 -41.44
C GLU A 84 -47.68 -36.21 -42.84
N GLN A 85 -48.30 -37.19 -43.51
CA GLN A 85 -47.91 -37.62 -44.85
C GLN A 85 -47.90 -36.49 -45.88
N SER A 86 -48.84 -35.53 -45.76
CA SER A 86 -48.96 -34.36 -46.65
C SER A 86 -47.75 -33.45 -46.61
N ASN A 87 -47.00 -33.45 -45.51
CA ASN A 87 -45.87 -32.56 -45.29
C ASN A 87 -44.53 -33.19 -45.74
N VAL A 88 -44.56 -34.43 -46.23
CA VAL A 88 -43.37 -35.14 -46.70
C VAL A 88 -43.14 -34.90 -48.18
N GLU A 89 -42.25 -33.95 -48.47
CA GLU A 89 -41.82 -33.61 -49.82
C GLU A 89 -40.79 -34.60 -50.39
N LEU A 90 -40.67 -34.61 -51.72
CA LEU A 90 -39.74 -35.50 -52.41
C LEU A 90 -38.28 -35.07 -52.20
N ASN A 91 -37.43 -36.02 -51.79
CA ASN A 91 -36.00 -35.85 -51.51
C ASN A 91 -35.66 -34.84 -50.39
N VAL A 92 -36.63 -34.53 -49.53
CA VAL A 92 -36.50 -33.65 -48.36
C VAL A 92 -36.75 -34.48 -47.09
N ILE A 93 -35.87 -34.34 -46.08
CA ILE A 93 -36.09 -34.98 -44.78
C ILE A 93 -37.15 -34.19 -44.02
N SER A 94 -38.26 -34.84 -43.70
CA SER A 94 -39.20 -34.38 -42.69
C SER A 94 -38.81 -34.95 -41.33
N LYS A 95 -38.72 -34.11 -40.31
CA LYS A 95 -38.25 -34.54 -38.98
C LYS A 95 -39.06 -33.99 -37.82
N LYS A 96 -39.18 -34.78 -36.78
CA LYS A 96 -39.66 -34.38 -35.46
C LYS A 96 -38.69 -34.84 -34.40
N VAL A 97 -38.18 -33.91 -33.60
CA VAL A 97 -37.28 -34.19 -32.48
C VAL A 97 -37.99 -33.86 -31.18
N LEU A 98 -38.11 -34.83 -30.28
CA LEU A 98 -38.75 -34.71 -28.98
C LEU A 98 -37.69 -34.57 -27.87
N GLY A 99 -38.05 -33.82 -26.82
CA GLY A 99 -37.15 -33.60 -25.67
C GLY A 99 -36.00 -32.63 -25.95
N LYS A 100 -36.20 -31.61 -26.79
CA LYS A 100 -35.20 -30.55 -27.01
C LYS A 100 -34.85 -29.85 -25.69
N SER A 101 -33.61 -29.98 -25.25
CA SER A 101 -33.06 -29.28 -24.07
C SER A 101 -31.79 -28.54 -24.45
N ILE A 102 -31.51 -27.45 -23.74
CA ILE A 102 -30.27 -26.67 -23.88
C ILE A 102 -29.10 -27.40 -23.19
N PHE A 103 -29.39 -28.32 -22.26
CA PHE A 103 -28.39 -28.96 -21.40
C PHE A 103 -28.29 -30.49 -21.56
N ALA A 104 -29.06 -31.08 -22.47
CA ALA A 104 -29.06 -32.52 -22.71
C ALA A 104 -29.37 -32.84 -24.19
N PRO A 105 -28.84 -33.94 -24.75
CA PRO A 105 -29.21 -34.38 -26.09
C PRO A 105 -30.73 -34.70 -26.16
N PRO A 106 -31.35 -34.59 -27.34
CA PRO A 106 -32.75 -34.92 -27.52
C PRO A 106 -33.00 -36.41 -27.25
N LYS A 107 -34.17 -36.72 -26.69
CA LYS A 107 -34.51 -38.08 -26.26
C LYS A 107 -34.92 -38.98 -27.41
N GLU A 108 -35.70 -38.45 -28.35
CA GLU A 108 -36.20 -39.20 -29.49
C GLU A 108 -36.20 -38.33 -30.76
N GLY A 109 -35.89 -38.96 -31.89
CA GLY A 109 -35.90 -38.33 -33.20
C GLY A 109 -36.61 -39.18 -34.25
N TYR A 110 -37.58 -38.61 -34.93
CA TYR A 110 -38.35 -39.24 -36.00
C TYR A 110 -37.99 -38.55 -37.31
N PHE A 111 -37.47 -39.30 -38.27
CA PHE A 111 -37.02 -38.77 -39.55
C PHE A 111 -37.64 -39.60 -40.67
N VAL A 112 -38.20 -38.95 -41.69
CA VAL A 112 -38.76 -39.61 -42.87
C VAL A 112 -38.43 -38.83 -44.13
N MET A 113 -38.15 -39.54 -45.21
CA MET A 113 -37.95 -38.98 -46.52
C MET A 113 -38.76 -39.77 -47.55
N LYS A 114 -39.33 -39.05 -48.51
CA LYS A 114 -39.92 -39.62 -49.72
C LYS A 114 -38.87 -39.61 -50.83
N VAL A 115 -38.57 -40.76 -51.44
CA VAL A 115 -37.56 -40.93 -52.49
C VAL A 115 -38.18 -41.65 -53.68
N MET A 116 -37.76 -41.33 -54.91
CA MET A 116 -38.13 -42.07 -56.12
C MET A 116 -37.08 -43.14 -56.44
N LYS A 117 -37.52 -44.34 -56.78
CA LYS A 117 -36.69 -45.36 -57.44
C LYS A 117 -37.36 -45.76 -58.76
N GLY A 118 -36.84 -45.24 -59.88
CA GLY A 118 -37.58 -45.28 -61.14
C GLY A 118 -38.88 -44.49 -61.02
N ASP A 119 -40.01 -45.13 -61.34
CA ASP A 119 -41.36 -44.55 -61.21
C ASP A 119 -42.05 -44.89 -59.87
N GLU A 120 -41.37 -45.63 -58.97
CA GLU A 120 -41.93 -46.04 -57.68
C GLU A 120 -41.57 -45.03 -56.56
N VAL A 121 -42.58 -44.59 -55.82
CA VAL A 121 -42.41 -43.80 -54.59
C VAL A 121 -42.06 -44.73 -53.44
N ARG A 122 -41.00 -44.40 -52.71
CA ARG A 122 -40.59 -45.08 -51.48
C ARG A 122 -40.48 -44.09 -50.34
N TYR A 123 -40.89 -44.53 -49.16
CA TYR A 123 -40.70 -43.84 -47.90
C TYR A 123 -39.58 -44.52 -47.13
N VAL A 124 -38.59 -43.75 -46.72
CA VAL A 124 -37.52 -44.21 -45.83
C VAL A 124 -37.63 -43.47 -44.53
N SER A 125 -37.76 -44.19 -43.43
CA SER A 125 -37.76 -43.59 -42.08
C SER A 125 -36.60 -44.09 -41.25
N ALA A 126 -36.07 -43.21 -40.40
CA ALA A 126 -35.18 -43.55 -39.30
C ALA A 126 -35.81 -43.08 -37.99
N VAL A 127 -35.73 -43.92 -36.95
CA VAL A 127 -36.18 -43.58 -35.61
C VAL A 127 -34.99 -43.70 -34.68
N PHE A 128 -34.65 -42.60 -34.01
CA PHE A 128 -33.62 -42.54 -33.00
C PHE A 128 -34.26 -42.58 -31.61
N ASP A 129 -33.84 -43.53 -30.81
CA ASP A 129 -34.11 -43.64 -29.38
C ASP A 129 -32.77 -43.86 -28.65
N GLN A 130 -32.63 -43.32 -27.45
CA GLN A 130 -31.38 -43.21 -26.68
C GLN A 130 -30.75 -44.57 -26.29
N THR A 131 -31.32 -45.69 -26.72
CA THR A 131 -30.88 -47.06 -26.44
C THR A 131 -29.97 -47.69 -27.50
N GLN A 132 -29.72 -47.06 -28.65
CA GLN A 132 -28.83 -47.61 -29.69
C GLN A 132 -27.67 -46.65 -30.01
N ASP A 133 -26.50 -46.96 -29.46
CA ASP A 133 -25.21 -46.36 -29.80
C ASP A 133 -24.63 -47.03 -31.05
N HIS A 134 -24.58 -46.31 -32.18
CA HIS A 134 -23.53 -46.38 -33.22
C HIS A 134 -23.85 -45.35 -34.31
N PHE A 135 -23.25 -44.15 -34.27
CA PHE A 135 -23.31 -43.19 -35.39
C PHE A 135 -21.98 -43.14 -36.14
N LEU A 136 -22.04 -43.35 -37.47
CA LEU A 136 -20.92 -43.44 -38.40
C LEU A 136 -20.29 -42.07 -38.74
N GLU A 137 -18.96 -42.09 -38.89
CA GLU A 137 -18.13 -41.08 -39.55
C GLU A 137 -18.39 -41.03 -41.07
N ASP A 138 -18.60 -39.84 -41.66
CA ASP A 138 -17.62 -39.15 -42.52
C ASP A 138 -18.29 -38.01 -43.35
N LYS A 139 -17.50 -36.96 -43.57
CA LYS A 139 -17.57 -35.78 -44.46
C LYS A 139 -18.91 -35.28 -45.01
N ALA A 140 -19.26 -34.06 -44.59
CA ALA A 140 -19.99 -33.12 -45.44
C ALA A 140 -19.54 -31.67 -45.24
N LEU A 141 -19.06 -31.04 -46.33
CA LEU A 141 -18.85 -29.59 -46.48
C LEU A 141 -20.02 -29.04 -47.32
N PRO A 142 -20.85 -28.13 -46.78
CA PRO A 142 -20.71 -26.69 -47.06
C PRO A 142 -21.05 -25.75 -45.87
N HIS A 143 -21.20 -26.26 -44.64
CA HIS A 143 -21.46 -25.44 -43.44
C HIS A 143 -20.20 -24.77 -42.83
N PHE A 144 -19.01 -25.00 -43.39
CA PHE A 144 -17.76 -24.44 -42.88
C PHE A 144 -17.73 -22.91 -42.86
N VAL A 145 -18.38 -22.24 -43.82
CA VAL A 145 -18.38 -20.77 -43.87
C VAL A 145 -19.21 -20.17 -42.74
N THR A 146 -20.39 -20.72 -42.46
CA THR A 146 -21.22 -20.30 -41.31
C THR A 146 -20.59 -20.65 -39.97
N ILE A 147 -19.86 -21.77 -39.90
CA ILE A 147 -19.03 -22.15 -38.75
C ILE A 147 -17.98 -21.08 -38.50
N PHE A 148 -17.23 -20.76 -39.55
CA PHE A 148 -16.14 -19.81 -39.48
C PHE A 148 -16.64 -18.42 -39.09
N LEU A 149 -17.75 -17.94 -39.68
CA LEU A 149 -18.31 -16.62 -39.38
C LEU A 149 -18.85 -16.50 -37.95
N THR A 150 -19.54 -17.52 -37.43
CA THR A 150 -20.10 -17.48 -36.07
C THR A 150 -18.99 -17.61 -35.01
N ALA A 151 -18.02 -18.50 -35.23
CA ALA A 151 -16.84 -18.60 -34.37
C ALA A 151 -16.02 -17.30 -34.40
N LEU A 152 -15.82 -16.70 -35.58
CA LEU A 152 -15.14 -15.42 -35.74
C LEU A 152 -15.88 -14.30 -34.99
N ALA A 153 -17.21 -14.22 -35.11
CA ALA A 153 -18.01 -13.23 -34.39
C ALA A 153 -17.89 -13.38 -32.87
N ALA A 154 -17.89 -14.63 -32.36
CA ALA A 154 -17.69 -14.92 -30.95
C ALA A 154 -16.30 -14.48 -30.45
N ILE A 155 -15.24 -14.76 -31.23
CA ILE A 155 -13.87 -14.34 -30.93
C ILE A 155 -13.75 -12.82 -30.92
N VAL A 156 -14.35 -12.14 -31.91
CA VAL A 156 -14.35 -10.67 -31.98
C VAL A 156 -15.08 -10.06 -30.79
N LEU A 157 -16.24 -10.61 -30.41
CA LEU A 157 -16.98 -10.14 -29.24
C LEU A 157 -16.19 -10.35 -27.95
N PHE A 158 -15.58 -11.53 -27.77
CA PHE A 158 -14.71 -11.83 -26.64
C PHE A 158 -13.54 -10.84 -26.56
N PHE A 159 -12.85 -10.61 -27.68
CA PHE A 159 -11.73 -9.67 -27.75
C PHE A 159 -12.17 -8.23 -27.45
N ALA A 160 -13.34 -7.81 -27.97
CA ALA A 160 -13.89 -6.49 -27.68
C ALA A 160 -14.19 -6.30 -26.18
N ILE A 161 -14.81 -7.29 -25.53
CA ILE A 161 -15.07 -7.27 -24.09
C ILE A 161 -13.75 -7.21 -23.30
N LEU A 162 -12.76 -8.03 -23.67
CA LEU A 162 -11.44 -8.04 -23.05
C LEU A 162 -10.76 -6.67 -23.13
N VAL A 163 -10.77 -6.04 -24.30
CA VAL A 163 -10.19 -4.70 -24.51
C VAL A 163 -10.91 -3.64 -23.67
N LEU A 164 -12.24 -3.71 -23.54
CA LEU A 164 -13.01 -2.79 -22.70
C LEU A 164 -12.65 -2.93 -21.22
N ILE A 165 -12.54 -4.16 -20.71
CA ILE A 165 -12.12 -4.45 -19.33
C ILE A 165 -10.71 -3.91 -19.10
N LEU A 166 -9.78 -4.22 -20.01
CA LEU A 166 -8.40 -3.78 -19.91
C LEU A 166 -8.31 -2.26 -19.87
N ARG A 167 -9.01 -1.55 -20.75
CA ARG A 167 -9.04 -0.08 -20.75
C ARG A 167 -9.59 0.49 -19.46
N LYS A 168 -10.68 -0.09 -18.94
CA LYS A 168 -11.36 0.39 -17.72
C LYS A 168 -10.57 0.15 -16.44
N VAL A 169 -9.64 -0.82 -16.44
CA VAL A 169 -8.74 -1.11 -15.31
C VAL A 169 -7.37 -0.45 -15.46
N ALA A 170 -6.74 -0.57 -16.63
CA ALA A 170 -5.40 -0.08 -16.88
C ALA A 170 -5.31 1.44 -16.83
N SER A 171 -6.32 2.16 -17.34
CA SER A 171 -6.30 3.63 -17.35
C SER A 171 -6.27 4.23 -15.94
N PRO A 172 -7.14 3.84 -14.99
CA PRO A 172 -7.04 4.31 -13.60
C PRO A 172 -5.72 3.95 -12.91
N VAL A 173 -5.16 2.77 -13.20
CA VAL A 173 -3.85 2.35 -12.65
C VAL A 173 -2.72 3.23 -13.21
N GLU A 174 -2.77 3.56 -14.50
CA GLU A 174 -1.81 4.45 -15.12
C GLU A 174 -1.93 5.89 -14.60
N GLN A 175 -3.15 6.36 -14.32
CA GLN A 175 -3.37 7.65 -13.65
C GLN A 175 -2.74 7.64 -12.25
N LEU A 176 -2.92 6.58 -11.46
CA LEU A 176 -2.28 6.45 -10.15
C LEU A 176 -0.75 6.47 -10.26
N LYS A 177 -0.18 5.72 -11.21
CA LYS A 177 1.26 5.72 -11.50
C LYS A 177 1.76 7.12 -11.86
N ASN A 178 1.08 7.82 -12.74
CA ASN A 178 1.49 9.14 -13.21
C ASN A 178 1.36 10.18 -12.10
N TRP A 179 0.28 10.12 -11.31
CA TRP A 179 0.12 10.96 -10.13
C TRP A 179 1.24 10.70 -9.12
N ALA A 180 1.51 9.43 -8.78
CA ALA A 180 2.59 9.09 -7.86
C ALA A 180 3.97 9.54 -8.37
N LYS A 181 4.21 9.51 -9.68
CA LYS A 181 5.44 10.06 -10.30
C LYS A 181 5.51 11.58 -10.29
N SER A 182 4.37 12.27 -10.29
CA SER A 182 4.31 13.73 -10.23
C SER A 182 4.44 14.27 -8.80
N LEU A 183 4.37 13.42 -7.79
CA LEU A 183 4.53 13.83 -6.40
C LEU A 183 5.98 14.30 -6.16
N ASP A 184 6.09 15.49 -5.59
CA ASP A 184 7.33 16.13 -5.18
C ASP A 184 7.10 16.84 -3.83
N LYS A 185 8.14 17.42 -3.25
CA LYS A 185 8.13 18.13 -1.97
C LYS A 185 7.06 19.23 -1.88
N ASP A 186 6.67 19.86 -2.99
CA ASP A 186 5.76 21.00 -2.92
C ASP A 186 4.28 20.62 -3.06
N ASN A 187 3.96 19.45 -3.63
CA ASN A 187 2.59 19.10 -4.02
C ASN A 187 2.00 17.89 -3.28
N PHE A 188 2.78 17.19 -2.42
CA PHE A 188 2.27 16.03 -1.69
C PHE A 188 1.19 16.38 -0.65
N ASN A 189 1.03 17.65 -0.29
CA ASN A 189 -0.03 18.14 0.59
C ASN A 189 -1.38 18.33 -0.14
N GLU A 190 -1.40 18.20 -1.47
CA GLU A 190 -2.64 18.28 -2.23
C GLU A 190 -3.57 17.07 -1.96
N PRO A 191 -4.89 17.24 -2.11
CA PRO A 191 -5.83 16.13 -1.97
C PRO A 191 -5.49 14.99 -2.94
N THR A 192 -5.57 13.74 -2.46
CA THR A 192 -5.37 12.59 -3.34
C THR A 192 -6.43 12.58 -4.45
N PRO A 193 -6.08 12.23 -5.70
CA PRO A 193 -7.04 12.15 -6.78
C PRO A 193 -8.17 11.17 -6.47
N ASP A 194 -9.37 11.47 -6.95
CA ASP A 194 -10.53 10.60 -6.78
C ASP A 194 -10.56 9.52 -7.87
N PHE A 195 -9.95 8.36 -7.59
CA PHE A 195 -9.96 7.23 -8.52
C PHE A 195 -11.29 6.48 -8.49
N HIS A 196 -11.64 5.85 -9.61
CA HIS A 196 -12.88 5.09 -9.75
C HIS A 196 -13.00 3.90 -8.77
N PHE A 197 -11.87 3.25 -8.46
CA PHE A 197 -11.82 2.07 -7.59
C PHE A 197 -11.34 2.44 -6.18
N SER A 198 -12.02 1.94 -5.15
CA SER A 198 -11.67 2.20 -3.74
C SER A 198 -10.22 1.84 -3.40
N GLU A 199 -9.73 0.71 -3.90
CA GLU A 199 -8.40 0.18 -3.61
C GLU A 199 -7.29 1.11 -4.13
N LEU A 200 -7.52 1.80 -5.25
CA LEU A 200 -6.57 2.78 -5.78
C LEU A 200 -6.52 4.05 -4.92
N ASN A 201 -7.65 4.46 -4.34
CA ASN A 201 -7.68 5.60 -3.41
C ASN A 201 -6.96 5.26 -2.10
N THR A 202 -7.15 4.05 -1.58
CA THR A 202 -6.39 3.57 -0.41
C THR A 202 -4.89 3.52 -0.69
N LEU A 203 -4.49 3.07 -1.88
CA LEU A 203 -3.08 3.08 -2.25
C LEU A 203 -2.55 4.51 -2.40
N ALA A 204 -3.34 5.43 -2.97
CA ALA A 204 -2.99 6.84 -3.07
C ALA A 204 -2.77 7.48 -1.69
N SER A 205 -3.66 7.21 -0.71
CA SER A 205 -3.49 7.71 0.65
C SER A 205 -2.22 7.16 1.30
N ILE A 206 -1.96 5.85 1.19
CA ILE A 206 -0.74 5.24 1.73
C ILE A 206 0.52 5.87 1.13
N ILE A 207 0.56 6.08 -0.19
CA ILE A 207 1.70 6.72 -0.87
C ILE A 207 1.90 8.15 -0.35
N ARG A 208 0.84 8.96 -0.30
CA ARG A 208 0.89 10.34 0.19
C ARG A 208 1.37 10.40 1.64
N ASP A 209 0.77 9.60 2.51
CA ASP A 209 1.06 9.63 3.95
C ASP A 209 2.51 9.16 4.21
N SER A 210 3.00 8.19 3.44
CA SER A 210 4.40 7.75 3.51
C SER A 210 5.37 8.84 3.07
N LEU A 211 5.09 9.51 1.93
CA LEU A 211 5.91 10.62 1.45
C LEU A 211 5.91 11.80 2.43
N SER A 212 4.75 12.14 2.97
CA SER A 212 4.61 13.17 4.02
C SER A 212 5.46 12.84 5.25
N SER A 213 5.41 11.58 5.72
CA SER A 213 6.22 11.14 6.85
C SER A 213 7.72 11.25 6.58
N VAL A 214 8.17 10.83 5.38
CA VAL A 214 9.58 10.94 4.97
C VAL A 214 10.00 12.40 4.90
N GLN A 215 9.21 13.25 4.25
CA GLN A 215 9.55 14.66 4.07
C GLN A 215 9.61 15.42 5.40
N ASN A 216 8.64 15.18 6.28
CA ASN A 216 8.65 15.74 7.63
C ASN A 216 9.88 15.30 8.43
N SER A 217 10.35 14.06 8.22
CA SER A 217 11.57 13.54 8.86
C SER A 217 12.82 14.23 8.31
N LEU A 218 12.92 14.37 6.98
CA LEU A 218 14.02 15.08 6.33
C LEU A 218 14.08 16.56 6.74
N GLU A 219 12.95 17.23 6.88
CA GLU A 219 12.91 18.62 7.33
C GLU A 219 13.36 18.78 8.78
N ARG A 220 12.99 17.85 9.65
CA ARG A 220 13.49 17.81 11.04
C ARG A 220 15.00 17.58 11.05
N GLU A 221 15.50 16.66 10.24
CA GLU A 221 16.93 16.36 10.13
C GLU A 221 17.73 17.56 9.59
N GLN A 222 17.27 18.20 8.52
CA GLN A 222 17.92 19.40 7.96
C GLN A 222 17.96 20.55 8.96
N LYS A 223 16.84 20.80 9.67
CA LYS A 223 16.80 21.79 10.75
C LYS A 223 17.80 21.43 11.85
N PHE A 224 17.81 20.18 12.30
CA PHE A 224 18.74 19.68 13.32
C PHE A 224 20.21 19.89 12.92
N LEU A 225 20.59 19.48 11.71
CA LEU A 225 21.95 19.68 11.18
C LEU A 225 22.30 21.16 11.04
N GLY A 226 21.35 21.99 10.62
CA GLY A 226 21.48 23.44 10.58
C GLY A 226 21.81 24.02 11.95
N TYR A 227 21.02 23.68 12.98
CA TYR A 227 21.27 24.10 14.36
C TYR A 227 22.63 23.61 14.86
N ALA A 228 22.94 22.32 14.73
CA ALA A 228 24.23 21.76 15.15
C ALA A 228 25.42 22.49 14.50
N SER A 229 25.32 22.80 13.21
CA SER A 229 26.38 23.51 12.48
C SER A 229 26.56 24.94 12.95
N HIS A 230 25.45 25.64 13.26
CA HIS A 230 25.50 26.99 13.81
C HIS A 230 26.08 26.99 15.23
N GLU A 231 25.62 26.08 16.09
CA GLU A 231 26.04 25.96 17.47
C GLU A 231 27.51 25.58 17.64
N LEU A 232 28.05 24.75 16.74
CA LEU A 232 29.48 24.40 16.79
C LEU A 232 30.36 25.51 16.22
N ARG A 233 29.89 26.28 15.22
CA ARG A 233 30.70 27.32 14.58
C ARG A 233 31.15 28.39 15.57
N THR A 234 30.29 28.76 16.50
CA THR A 234 30.60 29.84 17.43
C THR A 234 31.71 29.50 18.43
N PRO A 235 31.63 28.43 19.24
CA PRO A 235 32.72 28.10 20.16
C PRO A 235 34.02 27.79 19.38
N ILE A 236 33.94 27.24 18.16
CA ILE A 236 35.12 27.11 17.27
C ILE A 236 35.73 28.48 16.95
N ALA A 237 34.91 29.48 16.58
CA ALA A 237 35.37 30.83 16.31
C ALA A 237 36.00 31.48 17.56
N VAL A 238 35.39 31.31 18.73
CA VAL A 238 35.92 31.79 20.02
C VAL A 238 37.27 31.16 20.32
N THR A 239 37.40 29.83 20.17
CA THR A 239 38.68 29.14 20.34
C THR A 239 39.73 29.68 19.39
N ARG A 240 39.39 29.87 18.11
CA ARG A 240 40.32 30.40 17.10
C ARG A 240 40.78 31.81 17.43
N THR A 241 39.85 32.74 17.65
CA THR A 241 40.17 34.15 17.93
C THR A 241 40.97 34.31 19.23
N ASN A 242 40.61 33.56 20.28
CA ASN A 242 41.37 33.59 21.53
C ASN A 242 42.75 32.92 21.38
N SER A 243 42.91 31.90 20.55
CA SER A 243 44.23 31.32 20.26
C SER A 243 45.14 32.32 19.55
N GLU A 244 44.62 33.03 18.54
CA GLU A 244 45.35 34.11 17.84
C GLU A 244 45.68 35.28 18.79
N LEU A 245 44.78 35.61 19.71
CA LEU A 245 45.03 36.62 20.74
C LEU A 245 46.12 36.18 21.72
N LEU A 246 46.08 34.92 22.17
CA LEU A 246 47.07 34.35 23.09
C LEU A 246 48.47 34.41 22.49
N GLU A 247 48.61 34.03 21.21
CA GLU A 247 49.87 34.13 20.49
C GLU A 247 50.41 35.58 20.48
N LYS A 248 49.55 36.56 20.18
CA LYS A 248 49.92 37.99 20.21
C LYS A 248 50.31 38.47 21.61
N LEU A 249 49.64 37.99 22.66
CA LEU A 249 49.96 38.36 24.05
C LEU A 249 51.33 37.81 24.47
N ILE A 250 51.64 36.57 24.07
CA ILE A 250 52.95 35.93 24.30
C ILE A 250 54.05 36.71 23.57
N GLN A 251 53.87 36.99 22.27
CA GLN A 251 54.84 37.74 21.46
C GLN A 251 55.11 39.15 22.01
N LYS A 252 54.10 39.80 22.58
CA LYS A 252 54.20 41.15 23.16
C LYS A 252 54.65 41.17 24.62
N GLY A 253 55.01 40.02 25.21
CA GLY A 253 55.47 39.93 26.59
C GLY A 253 54.43 40.43 27.62
N LYS A 254 53.14 40.25 27.35
CA LYS A 254 52.06 40.66 28.28
C LYS A 254 52.01 39.77 29.51
N SER A 255 51.43 40.27 30.61
CA SER A 255 51.40 39.57 31.90
C SER A 255 50.82 38.15 31.79
N PRO A 256 51.34 37.18 32.56
CA PRO A 256 50.80 35.82 32.62
C PRO A 256 49.30 35.78 32.96
N GLU A 257 48.82 36.71 33.79
CA GLU A 257 47.41 36.84 34.16
C GLU A 257 46.50 37.08 32.94
N LYS A 258 46.91 37.96 32.01
CA LYS A 258 46.13 38.21 30.78
C LYS A 258 46.16 37.02 29.83
N GLN A 259 47.24 36.26 29.82
CA GLN A 259 47.34 35.04 29.02
C GLN A 259 46.43 33.95 29.58
N LEU A 260 46.41 33.79 30.92
CA LEU A 260 45.53 32.86 31.63
C LEU A 260 44.05 33.15 31.37
N GLU A 261 43.64 34.41 31.34
CA GLU A 261 42.26 34.80 31.01
C GLU A 261 41.84 34.33 29.61
N VAL A 262 42.72 34.47 28.62
CA VAL A 262 42.48 34.01 27.24
C VAL A 262 42.45 32.48 27.16
N VAL A 263 43.33 31.79 27.89
CA VAL A 263 43.31 30.33 28.01
C VAL A 263 42.00 29.85 28.63
N ASP A 264 41.48 30.55 29.65
CA ASP A 264 40.20 30.18 30.28
C ASP A 264 39.02 30.34 29.32
N ARG A 265 39.02 31.41 28.50
CA ARG A 265 38.02 31.58 27.41
C ARG A 265 38.06 30.42 26.41
N ILE A 266 39.24 29.93 26.02
CA ILE A 266 39.40 28.76 25.14
C ILE A 266 38.85 27.50 25.81
N LYS A 267 39.18 27.28 27.09
CA LYS A 267 38.67 26.12 27.85
C LYS A 267 37.14 26.12 27.93
N ARG A 268 36.53 27.27 28.24
CA ARG A 268 35.07 27.43 28.28
C ARG A 268 34.42 27.09 26.93
N ALA A 269 35.00 27.54 25.81
CA ALA A 269 34.53 27.18 24.49
C ALA A 269 34.66 25.67 24.20
N GLY A 270 35.75 25.03 24.66
CA GLY A 270 35.94 23.58 24.58
C GLY A 270 34.87 22.80 25.34
N PHE A 271 34.58 23.18 26.59
CA PHE A 271 33.50 22.57 27.36
C PHE A 271 32.14 22.73 26.70
N THR A 272 31.86 23.90 26.13
CA THR A 272 30.62 24.15 25.38
C THR A 272 30.47 23.20 24.19
N MET A 273 31.55 22.96 23.44
CA MET A 273 31.54 21.97 22.35
C MET A 273 31.28 20.55 22.85
N THR A 274 31.86 20.15 23.98
CA THR A 274 31.60 18.83 24.58
C THR A 274 30.12 18.68 24.94
N ASP A 275 29.54 19.63 25.68
CA ASP A 275 28.14 19.57 26.09
C ASP A 275 27.18 19.55 24.87
N LEU A 276 27.48 20.35 23.85
CA LEU A 276 26.71 20.36 22.59
C LEU A 276 26.77 19.00 21.89
N THR A 277 27.96 18.42 21.75
CA THR A 277 28.12 17.11 21.08
C THR A 277 27.45 15.99 21.87
N GLU A 278 27.53 15.99 23.20
CA GLU A 278 26.80 15.05 24.06
C GLU A 278 25.29 15.21 23.91
N THR A 279 24.77 16.44 23.93
CA THR A 279 23.35 16.72 23.75
C THR A 279 22.85 16.26 22.36
N LEU A 280 23.63 16.51 21.29
CA LEU A 280 23.33 16.07 19.93
C LEU A 280 23.39 14.53 19.78
N LEU A 281 24.35 13.87 20.42
CA LEU A 281 24.42 12.41 20.47
C LEU A 281 23.19 11.81 21.16
N TRP A 282 22.68 12.47 22.19
CA TRP A 282 21.45 12.03 22.85
C TRP A 282 20.20 12.25 22.00
N LEU A 283 20.09 13.38 21.29
CA LEU A 283 19.00 13.64 20.35
C LEU A 283 18.99 12.64 19.17
N THR A 284 20.16 12.13 18.75
CA THR A 284 20.28 11.20 17.61
C THR A 284 20.12 9.73 17.98
N ARG A 285 20.42 9.34 19.23
CA ARG A 285 20.32 7.94 19.70
C ARG A 285 18.90 7.36 19.72
N GLN A 286 17.88 8.20 19.61
CA GLN A 286 16.53 7.85 20.01
C GLN A 286 15.52 7.76 18.85
N GLN A 287 15.86 6.97 17.83
CA GLN A 287 14.82 6.26 17.09
C GLN A 287 14.27 5.05 17.89
N ASP A 288 14.95 4.61 18.95
CA ASP A 288 14.50 3.53 19.83
C ASP A 288 13.93 4.08 21.15
N LYS A 289 12.67 3.71 21.45
CA LYS A 289 11.90 4.18 22.63
C LYS A 289 12.32 3.50 23.95
N ASP A 290 13.20 2.51 23.93
CA ASP A 290 13.58 1.74 25.10
C ASP A 290 14.96 2.14 25.60
N LEU A 291 15.06 3.30 26.24
CA LEU A 291 16.24 3.57 27.05
C LEU A 291 16.19 2.74 28.34
N PRO A 292 17.33 2.19 28.80
CA PRO A 292 17.39 1.58 30.12
C PRO A 292 17.09 2.64 31.18
N LEU A 293 16.10 2.34 32.02
CA LEU A 293 15.78 3.14 33.20
C LEU A 293 16.59 2.60 34.37
N ASP A 294 17.36 3.48 35.00
CA ASP A 294 18.09 3.17 36.23
C ASP A 294 17.37 3.81 37.41
N ASN A 295 17.50 3.21 38.60
CA ASN A 295 16.98 3.82 39.82
C ASN A 295 17.98 4.88 40.31
N ILE A 296 17.62 6.15 40.19
CA ILE A 296 18.52 7.29 40.42
C ILE A 296 18.08 8.08 41.64
N HIS A 297 19.04 8.38 42.51
CA HIS A 297 18.91 9.45 43.51
C HIS A 297 19.21 10.81 42.86
N LEU A 298 18.16 11.61 42.62
CA LEU A 298 18.33 12.92 41.99
C LEU A 298 19.19 13.86 42.85
N GLY A 299 19.06 13.78 44.19
CA GLY A 299 19.89 14.55 45.13
C GLY A 299 21.39 14.26 44.97
N ASP A 300 21.79 12.99 44.97
CA ASP A 300 23.19 12.59 44.78
C ASP A 300 23.75 13.07 43.43
N MET A 301 22.95 12.94 42.37
CA MET A 301 23.33 13.41 41.04
C MET A 301 23.53 14.93 41.01
N LEU A 302 22.63 15.69 41.63
CA LEU A 302 22.75 17.15 41.74
C LEU A 302 23.97 17.56 42.55
N GLN A 303 24.27 16.86 43.65
CA GLN A 303 25.48 17.11 44.44
C GLN A 303 26.76 16.86 43.64
N GLN A 304 26.82 15.75 42.89
CA GLN A 304 27.95 15.46 42.01
C GLN A 304 28.11 16.51 40.93
N ILE A 305 27.03 16.88 40.23
CA ILE A 305 27.08 17.92 39.19
C ILE A 305 27.50 19.28 39.77
N ASN A 306 27.01 19.63 40.97
CA ASN A 306 27.43 20.85 41.65
C ASN A 306 28.94 20.87 41.93
N LEU A 307 29.50 19.77 42.44
CA LEU A 307 30.93 19.62 42.66
C LEU A 307 31.71 19.74 41.34
N ASP A 308 31.27 19.02 40.30
CA ASP A 308 31.89 19.01 38.98
C ASP A 308 31.92 20.41 38.33
N LEU A 309 30.92 21.25 38.60
CA LEU A 309 30.78 22.58 38.01
C LEU A 309 31.25 23.74 38.90
N THR A 310 31.66 23.46 40.14
CA THR A 310 32.11 24.48 41.12
C THR A 310 33.24 25.36 40.56
N TYR A 311 34.09 24.83 39.68
CA TYR A 311 35.18 25.59 39.06
C TYR A 311 34.70 26.82 38.27
N LEU A 312 33.46 26.83 37.76
CA LEU A 312 32.88 27.95 37.02
C LEU A 312 32.59 29.17 37.90
N LEU A 313 32.57 28.98 39.22
CA LEU A 313 32.34 30.00 40.23
C LEU A 313 33.65 30.56 40.82
N ASN A 314 34.81 29.99 40.46
CA ASN A 314 36.09 30.42 40.99
C ASN A 314 36.36 31.89 40.66
N GLY A 315 36.56 32.71 41.70
CA GLY A 315 36.80 34.14 41.57
C GLY A 315 35.54 34.99 41.40
N LYS A 316 34.34 34.38 41.41
CA LYS A 316 33.06 35.09 41.41
C LYS A 316 32.47 35.16 42.83
N PRO A 317 31.94 36.31 43.29
CA PRO A 317 31.21 36.41 44.54
C PRO A 317 29.78 35.83 44.39
N VAL A 318 29.68 34.51 44.25
CA VAL A 318 28.41 33.79 44.07
C VAL A 318 28.18 32.84 45.24
N THR A 319 27.02 32.92 45.87
CA THR A 319 26.60 31.99 46.92
C THR A 319 25.70 30.93 46.30
N VAL A 320 26.06 29.66 46.44
CA VAL A 320 25.25 28.53 45.98
C VAL A 320 24.57 27.88 47.16
N SER A 321 23.25 27.69 47.08
CA SER A 321 22.49 26.82 47.97
C SER A 321 21.98 25.61 47.19
N LEU A 322 22.12 24.42 47.77
CA LEU A 322 21.61 23.18 47.19
C LEU A 322 20.83 22.43 48.27
N GLU A 323 19.53 22.33 48.06
CA GLU A 323 18.59 21.58 48.88
C GLU A 323 18.02 20.43 48.06
N SER A 324 18.21 19.20 48.50
CA SER A 324 17.67 18.01 47.86
C SER A 324 17.05 17.07 48.89
N ASP A 325 16.11 16.25 48.45
CA ASP A 325 15.58 15.13 49.23
C ASP A 325 16.19 13.78 48.77
N GLU A 326 15.82 12.72 49.48
CA GLU A 326 16.32 11.36 49.26
C GLU A 326 15.48 10.57 48.23
N SER A 327 14.70 11.25 47.38
CA SER A 327 13.79 10.59 46.45
C SER A 327 14.53 9.85 45.32
N GLN A 328 14.03 8.66 45.00
CA GLN A 328 14.53 7.82 43.91
C GLN A 328 13.51 7.73 42.77
N TYR A 329 14.00 7.77 41.53
CA TYR A 329 13.16 7.64 40.33
C TYR A 329 13.82 6.75 39.28
N GLN A 330 12.98 6.03 38.53
CA GLN A 330 13.40 5.27 37.36
C GLN A 330 13.51 6.21 36.16
N LEU A 331 14.72 6.64 35.85
CA LEU A 331 14.99 7.61 34.78
C LEU A 331 16.21 7.14 33.95
N PRO A 332 16.35 7.60 32.69
CA PRO A 332 17.57 7.37 31.94
C PRO A 332 18.71 8.21 32.53
N ALA A 333 19.70 7.57 33.16
CA ALA A 333 20.71 8.28 33.95
C ALA A 333 21.58 9.25 33.17
N GLY A 334 22.03 8.84 31.99
CA GLY A 334 22.86 9.72 31.16
C GLY A 334 22.10 10.95 30.67
N LEU A 335 20.83 10.81 30.30
CA LEU A 335 19.99 11.91 29.84
C LEU A 335 19.71 12.91 30.96
N THR A 336 19.29 12.40 32.11
CA THR A 336 19.00 13.21 33.30
C THR A 336 20.23 14.01 33.70
N ARG A 337 21.41 13.39 33.71
CA ARG A 337 22.68 14.05 34.02
C ARG A 337 22.99 15.19 33.04
N ILE A 338 22.77 14.99 31.74
CA ILE A 338 23.05 16.03 30.72
C ILE A 338 22.12 17.23 30.89
N VAL A 339 20.82 16.99 31.05
CA VAL A 339 19.84 18.07 31.29
C VAL A 339 20.26 18.88 32.51
N LEU A 340 20.49 18.22 33.65
CA LEU A 340 20.85 18.89 34.89
C LEU A 340 22.20 19.62 34.78
N THR A 341 23.19 19.02 34.11
CA THR A 341 24.49 19.65 33.86
C THR A 341 24.33 20.92 33.03
N ASN A 342 23.55 20.87 31.95
CA ASN A 342 23.29 22.04 31.10
C ASN A 342 22.60 23.16 31.88
N LEU A 343 21.57 22.84 32.66
CA LEU A 343 20.82 23.86 33.41
C LEU A 343 21.63 24.49 34.54
N ILE A 344 22.36 23.70 35.33
CA ILE A 344 23.20 24.20 36.43
C ILE A 344 24.38 25.01 35.88
N ARG A 345 25.01 24.52 34.80
CA ARG A 345 26.10 25.25 34.13
C ARG A 345 25.64 26.62 33.65
N ASN A 346 24.47 26.69 33.00
CA ASN A 346 23.90 27.96 32.57
C ASN A 346 23.68 28.90 33.76
N ALA A 347 23.12 28.40 34.87
CA ALA A 347 22.96 29.20 36.08
C ALA A 347 24.29 29.77 36.61
N TYR A 348 25.38 28.98 36.59
CA TYR A 348 26.70 29.42 37.07
C TYR A 348 27.41 30.37 36.10
N GLN A 349 27.24 30.17 34.80
CA GLN A 349 27.85 31.01 33.77
C GLN A 349 27.21 32.40 33.71
N HIS A 350 25.88 32.49 33.88
CA HIS A 350 25.11 33.74 33.82
C HIS A 350 24.98 34.47 35.17
N THR A 351 25.61 33.94 36.23
CA THR A 351 25.69 34.61 37.52
C THR A 351 27.13 35.09 37.75
N GLY A 352 27.33 36.41 37.72
CA GLY A 352 28.63 37.06 37.93
C GLY A 352 28.86 37.43 39.40
N ASN A 353 27.82 37.94 40.06
CA ASN A 353 27.80 38.31 41.47
C ASN A 353 26.37 38.13 42.00
N GLY A 354 26.14 37.26 42.98
CA GLY A 354 24.78 37.01 43.48
C GLY A 354 24.56 35.62 44.05
N THR A 355 23.40 35.03 43.78
CA THR A 355 22.99 33.74 44.35
C THR A 355 22.50 32.75 43.29
N VAL A 356 22.75 31.46 43.52
CA VAL A 356 22.16 30.36 42.77
C VAL A 356 21.57 29.36 43.75
N ASP A 357 20.25 29.20 43.70
CA ASP A 357 19.50 28.30 44.58
C ASP A 357 18.98 27.11 43.77
N ILE A 358 19.42 25.91 44.15
CA ILE A 358 19.03 24.65 43.53
C ILE A 358 18.18 23.88 44.55
N VAL A 359 16.90 23.68 44.24
CA VAL A 359 15.96 22.98 45.11
C VAL A 359 15.35 21.81 44.36
N GLN A 360 15.56 20.60 44.87
CA GLN A 360 14.92 19.39 44.38
C GLN A 360 13.88 18.88 45.39
N LYS A 361 12.68 18.58 44.88
CA LYS A 361 11.56 18.00 45.63
C LYS A 361 10.89 16.92 44.77
N GLY A 362 11.03 15.66 45.15
CA GLY A 362 10.56 14.53 44.34
C GLY A 362 11.17 14.53 42.94
N SER A 363 10.35 14.42 41.90
CA SER A 363 10.79 14.44 40.49
C SER A 363 11.10 15.84 39.96
N ARG A 364 10.91 16.88 40.79
CA ARG A 364 11.02 18.26 40.35
C ARG A 364 12.30 18.90 40.82
N VAL A 365 13.01 19.53 39.89
CA VAL A 365 14.20 20.34 40.16
C VAL A 365 13.93 21.78 39.76
N VAL A 366 14.17 22.71 40.67
CA VAL A 366 14.04 24.15 40.48
C VAL A 366 15.42 24.78 40.66
N ILE A 367 15.85 25.55 39.68
CA ILE A 367 17.11 26.29 39.69
C ILE A 367 16.78 27.76 39.54
N VAL A 368 17.14 28.58 40.53
CA VAL A 368 16.95 30.03 40.52
C VAL A 368 18.32 30.68 40.57
N ASN A 369 18.62 31.55 39.61
CA ASN A 369 19.85 32.33 39.63
C ASN A 369 19.52 33.82 39.61
N CYS A 370 20.23 34.62 40.39
CA CYS A 370 20.00 36.05 40.53
C CYS A 370 21.31 36.81 40.72
N ASN A 371 21.56 37.83 39.91
CA ASN A 371 22.65 38.78 40.09
C ASN A 371 22.23 39.94 41.01
N THR A 372 23.13 40.34 41.92
CA THR A 372 22.88 41.39 42.92
C THR A 372 22.80 42.80 42.33
N ASP A 373 23.37 43.03 41.15
CA ASP A 373 23.32 44.30 40.43
C ASP A 373 22.12 44.43 39.47
N GLY A 374 21.28 43.39 39.40
CA GLY A 374 20.15 43.32 38.47
C GLY A 374 20.56 43.17 37.01
N SER A 375 21.86 43.01 36.72
CA SER A 375 22.34 42.78 35.37
C SER A 375 22.04 41.34 34.97
N ILE A 376 21.54 41.16 33.75
CA ILE A 376 21.58 39.88 33.08
C ILE A 376 22.92 39.91 32.35
N GLU A 377 23.93 39.19 32.86
CA GLU A 377 25.14 38.94 32.09
C GLU A 377 24.73 38.06 30.90
N ASP A 378 24.36 38.74 29.82
CA ASP A 378 24.24 38.16 28.50
C ASP A 378 25.66 37.90 28.02
N ASN A 379 26.28 36.88 28.60
CA ASN A 379 27.54 36.35 28.10
C ASN A 379 27.20 35.91 26.66
N GLU A 380 27.56 36.74 25.68
CA GLU A 380 27.44 36.50 24.22
C GLU A 380 28.10 35.19 23.76
N LEU A 381 28.61 34.36 24.67
CA LEU A 381 29.17 33.04 24.44
C LEU A 381 28.13 31.92 24.64
N GLY A 382 27.06 32.17 25.41
CA GLY A 382 25.92 31.27 25.56
C GLY A 382 24.77 31.79 24.71
N PHE A 383 24.68 31.38 23.45
CA PHE A 383 23.75 31.93 22.43
C PHE A 383 22.25 31.65 22.67
N GLY A 384 21.83 31.27 23.89
CA GLY A 384 20.45 30.89 24.21
C GLY A 384 19.99 29.54 23.62
N LEU A 385 20.79 28.94 22.74
CA LEU A 385 20.44 27.75 21.96
C LEU A 385 20.73 26.42 22.68
N GLY A 386 21.63 26.40 23.67
CA GLY A 386 21.80 25.27 24.58
C GLY A 386 20.54 25.01 25.44
N LEU A 387 19.81 26.09 25.78
CA LEU A 387 18.50 25.98 26.41
C LEU A 387 17.45 25.43 25.43
N GLU A 388 17.43 25.90 24.18
CA GLU A 388 16.50 25.38 23.15
C GLU A 388 16.74 23.90 22.84
N LEU A 389 18.00 23.45 22.78
CA LEU A 389 18.35 22.04 22.65
C LEU A 389 17.91 21.23 23.87
N THR A 390 18.08 21.78 25.07
CA THR A 390 17.62 21.16 26.31
C THR A 390 16.08 21.10 26.37
N GLU A 391 15.38 22.15 25.94
CA GLU A 391 13.91 22.19 25.82
C GLU A 391 13.38 21.12 24.86
N ARG A 392 14.03 20.99 23.69
CA ARG A 392 13.68 19.93 22.73
C ARG A 392 13.94 18.54 23.30
N LEU A 393 15.06 18.38 24.00
CA LEU A 393 15.41 17.13 24.67
C LEU A 393 14.36 16.80 25.74
N LEU A 394 13.94 17.76 26.57
CA LEU A 394 12.90 17.56 27.59
C LEU A 394 11.53 17.22 26.95
N ALA A 395 11.13 17.96 25.91
CA ALA A 395 9.88 17.73 25.20
C ALA A 395 9.81 16.35 24.52
N GLN A 396 10.95 15.83 24.06
CA GLN A 396 11.03 14.51 23.43
C GLN A 396 10.76 13.35 24.40
N TYR A 397 10.99 13.56 25.70
CA TYR A 397 10.74 12.58 26.76
C TYR A 397 9.49 12.92 27.58
N ASP A 398 8.64 13.83 27.08
CA ASP A 398 7.43 14.30 27.74
C ASP A 398 7.67 14.91 29.14
N TRP A 399 8.90 15.34 29.44
CA TRP A 399 9.26 16.00 30.70
C TRP A 399 8.84 17.47 30.70
N GLN A 400 8.25 17.93 31.81
CA GLN A 400 7.74 19.30 31.88
C GLN A 400 8.87 20.29 32.17
N TYR A 401 8.95 21.32 31.32
CA TYR A 401 9.94 22.39 31.43
C TYR A 401 9.28 23.76 31.53
N HIS A 402 9.73 24.59 32.47
CA HIS A 402 9.32 25.99 32.59
C HIS A 402 10.54 26.88 32.83
N ASN A 403 10.68 27.93 32.02
CA ASN A 403 11.71 28.96 32.17
C ASN A 403 11.04 30.32 32.31
N GLN A 404 11.34 31.02 33.40
CA GLN A 404 10.79 32.35 33.70
C GLN A 404 11.92 33.33 33.98
N GLU A 405 11.90 34.48 33.32
CA GLU A 405 12.80 35.58 33.64
C GLU A 405 12.37 36.26 34.96
N GLN A 406 13.35 36.60 35.79
CA GLN A 406 13.16 37.30 37.05
C GLN A 406 14.09 38.53 37.10
N ALA A 407 13.82 39.46 38.01
CA ALA A 407 14.66 40.66 38.16
C ALA A 407 16.11 40.25 38.50
N GLY A 408 17.03 40.44 37.56
CA GLY A 408 18.44 40.08 37.72
C GLY A 408 18.79 38.61 37.43
N GLY A 409 17.89 37.79 36.88
CA GLY A 409 18.23 36.41 36.51
C GLY A 409 17.07 35.55 36.00
N ARG A 410 17.11 34.23 36.23
CA ARG A 410 16.11 33.28 35.72
C ARG A 410 15.72 32.24 36.76
N LYS A 411 14.50 31.75 36.62
CA LYS A 411 13.97 30.58 37.33
C LYS A 411 13.63 29.50 36.31
N VAL A 412 14.34 28.38 36.40
CA VAL A 412 14.13 27.20 35.58
C VAL A 412 13.56 26.08 36.44
N GLN A 413 12.56 25.38 35.93
CA GLN A 413 11.93 24.24 36.58
C GLN A 413 11.82 23.08 35.59
N VAL A 414 12.24 21.88 36.03
CA VAL A 414 12.07 20.62 35.30
C VAL A 414 11.30 19.63 36.18
N ASP A 415 10.37 18.91 35.59
CA ASP A 415 9.69 17.77 36.21
C ASP A 415 9.94 16.51 35.35
N PHE A 416 10.53 15.48 35.96
CA PHE A 416 10.96 14.25 35.28
C PHE A 416 9.91 13.12 35.27
N THR A 417 8.67 13.38 35.71
CA THR A 417 7.54 12.44 35.70
C THR A 417 6.71 12.41 34.42
#